data_AF-A0A2D8Q6B0-F1
#
_entry.id   AF-A0A2D8Q6B0-F1
#
_cell.length_a   1.000
_cell.length_b   1.000
_cell.length_c   1.000
_cell.angle_alpha   90.00
_cell.angle_beta   90.00
_cell.angle_gamma   90.00
#
_symmetry.space_group_name_H-M   'P 1'
#
loop_
_entity.id
_entity.type
_entity.pdbx_description
1 polymer ?
#
loop_
_entity_poly.entity_id
_entity_poly.type
_entity_poly.pdbx_seq_one_letter_code
_entity_poly.pdbx_strand_id
1 'polypeptide(L)'
;MTADHAPVGAGFTALEADAPHLVQLRRRTEAQLGRLSDALPMVPVLDDDDLFRGAEPAGVIEPGLSVVVCGSYGRGEAGPQADLDSYVLYEPGRATEARARVLARRVHGAAKAAGIRQPADGGAFESAQSTDDLINTIGGVADVNQITTRRLLMLLEGRALAGDAVFRRTLDGLIATYVQDHHGRDDPATFLLNDVIRYYRSICVDFEMKTRGVEAKGWGLRNVKLVFSRKLLYVSGVVAAAETAGLAVEEKRR
;
A
#
# COMPACT_ATOMS: atom_id res chain seq x y z
N MET A 1 24.25 14.04 -23.10
CA MET A 1 23.77 12.74 -23.61
C MET A 1 22.39 12.55 -23.03
N THR A 2 21.36 12.81 -23.82
CA THR A 2 19.95 12.71 -23.41
C THR A 2 19.60 11.25 -23.21
N ALA A 3 19.33 10.85 -21.96
CA ALA A 3 18.79 9.53 -21.67
C ALA A 3 17.36 9.49 -22.21
N ASP A 4 17.19 8.69 -23.27
CA ASP A 4 15.91 8.39 -23.89
C ASP A 4 15.14 7.48 -22.92
N HIS A 5 14.23 8.07 -22.14
CA HIS A 5 13.32 7.29 -21.31
C HIS A 5 12.32 6.61 -22.25
N ALA A 6 12.51 5.31 -22.47
CA ALA A 6 11.51 4.48 -23.12
C ALA A 6 10.15 4.70 -22.42
N PRO A 7 9.07 4.97 -23.15
CA PRO A 7 7.76 5.17 -22.55
C PRO A 7 7.36 3.91 -21.78
N VAL A 8 6.71 4.11 -20.63
CA VAL A 8 6.25 3.10 -19.65
C VAL A 8 5.40 1.96 -20.27
N GLY A 9 5.06 2.02 -21.57
CA GLY A 9 4.31 1.01 -22.31
C GLY A 9 5.15 -0.03 -23.09
N ALA A 10 6.44 0.18 -23.34
CA ALA A 10 7.21 -0.69 -24.26
C ALA A 10 7.54 -2.08 -23.69
N GLY A 11 7.54 -2.25 -22.36
CA GLY A 11 7.79 -3.53 -21.68
C GLY A 11 6.56 -4.47 -21.62
N PHE A 12 5.36 -3.97 -21.95
CA PHE A 12 4.11 -4.73 -21.75
C PHE A 12 3.71 -5.61 -22.94
N THR A 13 4.17 -5.33 -24.15
CA THR A 13 3.79 -6.08 -25.36
C THR A 13 4.26 -7.54 -25.34
N ALA A 14 5.40 -7.85 -24.71
CA ALA A 14 5.86 -9.22 -24.54
C ALA A 14 5.01 -10.00 -23.51
N LEU A 15 4.64 -9.35 -22.40
CA LEU A 15 3.79 -9.95 -21.37
C LEU A 15 2.37 -10.23 -21.87
N GLU A 16 1.86 -9.40 -22.80
CA GLU A 16 0.57 -9.59 -23.44
C GLU A 16 0.50 -10.86 -24.31
N ALA A 17 1.61 -11.23 -24.96
CA ALA A 17 1.70 -12.46 -25.74
C ALA A 17 1.84 -13.70 -24.85
N ASP A 18 2.67 -13.63 -23.81
CA ASP A 18 3.04 -14.80 -23.01
C ASP A 18 2.10 -15.08 -21.84
N ALA A 19 1.38 -14.07 -21.32
CA ALA A 19 0.51 -14.19 -20.16
C ALA A 19 -0.80 -13.37 -20.29
N PRO A 20 -1.66 -13.68 -21.29
CA PRO A 20 -2.88 -12.90 -21.57
C PRO A 20 -3.86 -12.85 -20.39
N HIS A 21 -3.84 -13.86 -19.52
CA HIS A 21 -4.67 -13.91 -18.32
C HIS A 21 -4.27 -12.85 -17.28
N LEU A 22 -2.99 -12.50 -17.15
CA LEU A 22 -2.53 -11.44 -16.25
C LEU A 22 -2.98 -10.06 -16.74
N VAL A 23 -2.99 -9.86 -18.06
CA VAL A 23 -3.45 -8.61 -18.68
C VAL A 23 -4.96 -8.45 -18.49
N GLN A 24 -5.73 -9.52 -18.68
CA GLN A 24 -7.16 -9.51 -18.41
C GLN A 24 -7.45 -9.19 -16.93
N LEU A 25 -6.68 -9.78 -16.02
CA LEU A 25 -6.78 -9.55 -14.59
C LEU A 25 -6.46 -8.09 -14.23
N ARG A 26 -5.45 -7.49 -14.87
CA ARG A 26 -5.12 -6.07 -14.69
C ARG A 26 -6.20 -5.15 -15.22
N ARG A 27 -6.71 -5.38 -16.44
CA ARG A 27 -7.83 -4.60 -16.99
C ARG A 27 -9.06 -4.64 -16.09
N ARG A 28 -9.37 -5.82 -15.53
CA ARG A 28 -10.44 -5.98 -14.54
C ARG A 28 -10.15 -5.18 -13.27
N THR A 29 -8.94 -5.28 -12.73
CA THR A 29 -8.54 -4.59 -11.50
C THR A 29 -8.66 -3.08 -11.66
N GLU A 30 -8.13 -2.53 -12.77
CA GLU A 30 -8.24 -1.10 -13.07
C GLU A 30 -9.70 -0.67 -13.26
N ALA A 31 -10.55 -1.48 -13.94
CA ALA A 31 -11.96 -1.16 -14.06
C ALA A 31 -12.70 -1.16 -12.71
N GLN A 32 -12.34 -2.07 -11.79
CA GLN A 32 -12.91 -2.08 -10.44
C GLN A 32 -12.46 -0.88 -9.61
N LEU A 33 -11.18 -0.51 -9.70
CA LEU A 33 -10.64 0.63 -8.97
C LEU A 33 -11.07 1.97 -9.56
N GLY A 34 -11.24 2.07 -10.87
CA GLY A 34 -11.88 3.22 -11.52
C GLY A 34 -13.29 3.43 -10.99
N ARG A 35 -14.13 2.39 -11.01
CA ARG A 35 -15.48 2.44 -10.42
C ARG A 35 -15.47 2.79 -8.94
N LEU A 36 -14.50 2.27 -8.17
CA LEU A 36 -14.36 2.64 -6.77
C LEU A 36 -14.01 4.12 -6.65
N SER A 37 -13.00 4.61 -7.37
CA SER A 37 -12.59 6.02 -7.35
C SER A 37 -13.74 6.96 -7.75
N ASP A 38 -14.54 6.56 -8.75
CA ASP A 38 -15.74 7.30 -9.19
C ASP A 38 -16.87 7.25 -8.14
N ALA A 39 -17.01 6.13 -7.44
CA ALA A 39 -18.04 5.92 -6.41
C ALA A 39 -17.60 6.41 -5.02
N LEU A 40 -16.31 6.71 -4.82
CA LEU A 40 -15.83 7.34 -3.60
C LEU A 40 -16.48 8.71 -3.56
N PRO A 41 -17.29 9.00 -2.51
CA PRO A 41 -17.94 10.28 -2.42
C PRO A 41 -16.87 11.35 -2.41
N MET A 42 -16.93 12.17 -3.45
CA MET A 42 -16.19 13.41 -3.56
C MET A 42 -16.39 14.26 -2.35
N VAL A 43 -15.30 14.87 -1.89
CA VAL A 43 -15.23 15.73 -0.69
C VAL A 43 -16.58 16.40 -0.41
N PRO A 44 -17.40 15.93 0.56
CA PRO A 44 -18.08 16.91 1.35
C PRO A 44 -16.98 17.52 2.21
N VAL A 45 -16.76 18.82 2.08
CA VAL A 45 -16.10 19.58 3.13
C VAL A 45 -17.03 19.40 4.34
N LEU A 46 -16.73 18.39 5.16
CA LEU A 46 -17.42 18.18 6.41
C LEU A 46 -16.82 19.24 7.34
N ASP A 47 -17.64 20.22 7.70
CA ASP A 47 -17.38 20.99 8.91
C ASP A 47 -17.48 20.02 10.10
N ASP A 48 -17.08 20.45 11.31
CA ASP A 48 -17.00 19.61 12.51
C ASP A 48 -18.30 18.85 12.88
N ASP A 49 -19.43 19.19 12.24
CA ASP A 49 -20.77 18.65 12.45
C ASP A 49 -21.26 17.63 11.38
N ASP A 50 -20.37 17.06 10.56
CA ASP A 50 -20.73 15.99 9.58
C ASP A 50 -21.77 16.38 8.49
N LEU A 51 -22.00 17.68 8.25
CA LEU A 51 -22.99 18.16 7.26
C LEU A 51 -22.43 18.21 5.81
N PHE A 52 -23.20 17.67 4.86
CA PHE A 52 -22.88 17.65 3.41
C PHE A 52 -23.08 19.04 2.76
N ARG A 53 -22.04 19.61 2.12
CA ARG A 53 -22.10 20.95 1.47
C ARG A 53 -22.21 20.97 -0.05
N GLY A 54 -22.24 19.84 -0.76
CA GLY A 54 -22.32 19.81 -2.23
C GLY A 54 -21.26 18.92 -2.88
N ALA A 55 -21.32 18.76 -4.19
CA ALA A 55 -20.50 17.81 -4.96
C ALA A 55 -19.36 18.52 -5.72
N GLU A 56 -18.11 18.17 -5.38
CA GLU A 56 -16.92 18.36 -6.21
C GLU A 56 -16.79 17.22 -7.25
N PRO A 57 -15.92 17.28 -8.29
CA PRO A 57 -15.75 16.33 -9.44
C PRO A 57 -15.88 14.80 -9.21
N ALA A 58 -14.89 13.93 -9.47
CA ALA A 58 -14.87 12.51 -9.11
C ALA A 58 -13.40 12.17 -8.76
N GLY A 59 -13.11 11.34 -7.75
CA GLY A 59 -11.74 11.03 -7.29
C GLY A 59 -10.96 12.07 -6.45
N VAL A 60 -11.47 13.26 -6.13
CA VAL A 60 -10.84 14.23 -5.20
C VAL A 60 -11.34 14.01 -3.77
N ILE A 61 -10.41 13.81 -2.84
CA ILE A 61 -10.66 13.69 -1.40
C ILE A 61 -10.04 14.88 -0.65
N GLU A 62 -10.42 15.08 0.62
CA GLU A 62 -9.95 16.19 1.46
C GLU A 62 -8.42 16.33 1.44
N PRO A 63 -7.87 17.56 1.30
CA PRO A 63 -6.44 17.79 1.44
C PRO A 63 -5.93 17.26 2.79
N GLY A 64 -4.90 16.42 2.75
CA GLY A 64 -4.38 15.77 3.96
C GLY A 64 -4.86 14.33 4.16
N LEU A 65 -5.73 13.81 3.29
CA LEU A 65 -6.09 12.38 3.24
C LEU A 65 -5.54 11.67 1.99
N SER A 66 -5.25 10.37 2.12
CA SER A 66 -5.04 9.46 0.98
C SER A 66 -5.75 8.12 1.22
N VAL A 67 -6.39 7.57 0.19
CA VAL A 67 -6.86 6.18 0.23
C VAL A 67 -5.78 5.30 -0.40
N VAL A 68 -5.17 4.44 0.40
CA VAL A 68 -4.14 3.50 -0.05
C VAL A 68 -4.76 2.14 -0.29
N VAL A 69 -4.43 1.52 -1.42
CA VAL A 69 -4.75 0.12 -1.72
C VAL A 69 -3.46 -0.68 -1.88
N CYS A 70 -3.43 -1.85 -1.26
CA CYS A 70 -2.31 -2.79 -1.28
C CYS A 70 -2.78 -4.15 -1.81
N GLY A 71 -1.94 -5.18 -1.67
CA GLY A 71 -2.31 -6.54 -2.03
C GLY A 71 -2.55 -6.68 -3.52
N SER A 72 -3.47 -7.57 -3.87
CA SER A 72 -3.80 -7.85 -5.27
C SER A 72 -4.38 -6.63 -6.01
N TYR A 73 -5.10 -5.73 -5.32
CA TYR A 73 -5.58 -4.47 -5.91
C TYR A 73 -4.44 -3.47 -6.14
N GLY A 74 -3.49 -3.39 -5.21
CA GLY A 74 -2.26 -2.60 -5.35
C GLY A 74 -1.44 -3.03 -6.56
N ARG A 75 -1.21 -4.34 -6.70
CA ARG A 75 -0.42 -4.95 -7.80
C ARG A 75 -1.16 -5.04 -9.14
N GLY A 76 -2.44 -4.72 -9.21
CA GLY A 76 -3.21 -4.83 -10.46
C GLY A 76 -3.54 -6.29 -10.85
N GLU A 77 -3.64 -7.20 -9.89
CA GLU A 77 -3.89 -8.63 -10.10
C GLU A 77 -5.08 -9.14 -9.26
N ALA A 78 -6.07 -8.28 -9.00
CA ALA A 78 -7.24 -8.62 -8.20
C ALA A 78 -8.18 -9.56 -8.96
N GLY A 79 -8.22 -10.82 -8.51
CA GLY A 79 -9.19 -11.80 -8.99
C GLY A 79 -10.61 -11.57 -8.45
N PRO A 80 -11.61 -12.32 -8.95
CA PRO A 80 -12.99 -12.26 -8.43
C PRO A 80 -13.08 -12.57 -6.93
N GLN A 81 -12.04 -13.22 -6.40
CA GLN A 81 -11.95 -13.66 -5.03
C GLN A 81 -11.05 -12.79 -4.15
N ALA A 82 -10.55 -11.67 -4.67
CA ALA A 82 -9.66 -10.77 -3.95
C ALA A 82 -10.40 -9.92 -2.92
N ASP A 83 -9.77 -9.77 -1.76
CA ASP A 83 -10.17 -8.82 -0.72
C ASP A 83 -9.58 -7.43 -1.04
N LEU A 84 -10.30 -6.37 -0.71
CA LEU A 84 -9.80 -5.00 -0.83
C LEU A 84 -8.94 -4.63 0.38
N ASP A 85 -7.64 -4.88 0.28
CA ASP A 85 -6.66 -4.46 1.29
C ASP A 85 -6.45 -2.94 1.18
N SER A 86 -7.24 -2.15 1.90
CA SER A 86 -7.18 -0.68 1.85
C SER A 86 -7.09 -0.03 3.23
N TYR A 87 -6.57 1.18 3.32
CA TYR A 87 -6.63 2.00 4.54
C TYR A 87 -6.49 3.48 4.16
N VAL A 88 -6.77 4.38 5.11
CA VAL A 88 -6.72 5.82 4.84
C VAL A 88 -5.56 6.46 5.60
N LEU A 89 -4.66 7.12 4.88
CA LEU A 89 -3.65 7.99 5.46
C LEU A 89 -4.27 9.32 5.87
N TYR A 90 -3.80 9.88 6.98
CA TYR A 90 -4.04 11.29 7.31
C TYR A 90 -2.75 11.97 7.74
N GLU A 91 -2.57 13.21 7.27
CA GLU A 91 -1.50 14.10 7.70
C GLU A 91 -1.94 14.89 8.94
N PRO A 92 -1.31 14.68 10.11
CA PRO A 92 -1.59 15.48 11.29
C PRO A 92 -1.47 16.99 10.99
N GLY A 93 -2.43 17.77 11.48
CA GLY A 93 -2.51 19.21 11.22
C GLY A 93 -3.19 19.60 9.91
N ARG A 94 -3.39 18.67 8.97
CA ARG A 94 -4.20 18.89 7.74
C ARG A 94 -5.53 18.15 7.79
N ALA A 95 -5.55 16.95 8.35
CA ALA A 95 -6.76 16.16 8.57
C ALA A 95 -6.70 15.44 9.92
N THR A 96 -7.85 14.97 10.40
CA THR A 96 -7.96 14.23 11.66
C THR A 96 -8.14 12.73 11.44
N GLU A 97 -7.76 11.94 12.44
CA GLU A 97 -7.99 10.48 12.43
C GLU A 97 -9.49 10.15 12.27
N ALA A 98 -10.37 10.94 12.89
CA ALA A 98 -11.81 10.75 12.79
C ALA A 98 -12.31 10.86 11.35
N ARG A 99 -11.85 11.89 10.61
CA ARG A 99 -12.19 12.07 9.19
C ARG A 99 -11.65 10.93 8.33
N ALA A 100 -10.41 10.49 8.58
CA ALA A 100 -9.84 9.33 7.91
C ALA A 100 -10.62 8.03 8.17
N ARG A 101 -11.10 7.81 9.40
CA ARG A 101 -11.97 6.66 9.75
C ARG A 101 -13.32 6.74 9.05
N VAL A 102 -13.92 7.93 8.94
CA VAL A 102 -15.16 8.14 8.16
C VAL A 102 -14.93 7.77 6.68
N LEU A 103 -13.85 8.27 6.08
CA LEU A 103 -13.51 7.94 4.69
C LEU A 103 -13.26 6.44 4.51
N ALA A 104 -12.51 5.80 5.42
CA ALA A 104 -12.27 4.36 5.37
C ALA A 104 -13.58 3.55 5.39
N ARG A 105 -14.55 3.94 6.24
CA ARG A 105 -15.88 3.30 6.26
C ARG A 105 -16.64 3.48 4.95
N ARG A 106 -16.54 4.66 4.33
CA ARG A 106 -17.17 4.94 3.02
C ARG A 106 -16.54 4.12 1.90
N VAL A 107 -15.22 4.00 1.86
CA VAL A 107 -14.48 3.16 0.89
C VAL A 107 -14.97 1.70 0.98
N HIS A 108 -14.98 1.13 2.18
CA HIS A 108 -15.43 -0.24 2.41
C HIS A 108 -16.93 -0.42 2.09
N GLY A 109 -17.76 0.57 2.40
CA GLY A 109 -19.18 0.59 2.02
C GLY A 109 -19.40 0.57 0.50
N ALA A 110 -18.67 1.42 -0.24
CA ALA A 110 -18.71 1.45 -1.70
C ALA A 110 -18.20 0.15 -2.31
N ALA A 111 -17.11 -0.40 -1.78
CA ALA A 111 -16.57 -1.69 -2.19
C ALA A 111 -17.57 -2.84 -2.00
N LYS A 112 -18.25 -2.88 -0.85
CA LYS A 112 -19.31 -3.86 -0.58
C LYS A 112 -20.47 -3.71 -1.57
N ALA A 113 -20.92 -2.48 -1.84
CA ALA A 113 -21.96 -2.20 -2.83
C ALA A 113 -21.56 -2.63 -4.25
N ALA A 114 -20.27 -2.55 -4.58
CA ALA A 114 -19.69 -3.02 -5.84
C ALA A 114 -19.41 -4.54 -5.87
N GLY A 115 -19.79 -5.29 -4.83
CA GLY A 115 -19.57 -6.74 -4.75
C GLY A 115 -18.11 -7.16 -4.50
N ILE A 116 -17.29 -6.24 -3.99
CA ILE A 116 -15.89 -6.49 -3.64
C ILE A 116 -15.80 -7.01 -2.20
N ARG A 117 -15.01 -8.07 -1.99
CA ARG A 117 -14.80 -8.63 -0.66
C ARG A 117 -14.02 -7.68 0.23
N GLN A 118 -14.33 -7.75 1.51
CA GLN A 118 -13.70 -6.94 2.53
C GLN A 118 -12.56 -7.74 3.18
N PRO A 119 -11.51 -7.05 3.67
CA PRO A 119 -10.47 -7.71 4.47
C PRO A 119 -11.10 -8.31 5.75
N ALA A 120 -10.34 -9.17 6.43
CA ALA A 120 -10.81 -9.75 7.68
C ALA A 120 -10.90 -8.71 8.80
N ASP A 121 -11.98 -8.77 9.58
CA ASP A 121 -12.23 -7.94 10.75
C ASP A 121 -11.02 -7.89 11.71
N GLY A 122 -10.66 -6.69 12.17
CA GLY A 122 -9.53 -6.45 13.08
C GLY A 122 -8.14 -6.57 12.41
N GLY A 123 -8.08 -6.66 11.08
CA GLY A 123 -6.84 -6.74 10.32
C GLY A 123 -6.07 -5.42 10.17
N ALA A 124 -4.98 -5.45 9.40
CA ALA A 124 -4.20 -4.25 9.10
C ALA A 124 -4.92 -3.24 8.20
N PHE A 125 -6.11 -3.55 7.67
CA PHE A 125 -6.77 -2.79 6.60
C PHE A 125 -8.13 -2.20 7.01
N GLU A 126 -8.40 -2.08 8.31
CA GLU A 126 -9.67 -1.53 8.81
C GLU A 126 -9.49 -0.24 9.61
N SER A 127 -8.66 0.70 9.16
CA SER A 127 -8.56 1.97 9.90
C SER A 127 -7.95 3.13 9.11
N ALA A 128 -7.92 4.27 9.79
CA ALA A 128 -7.01 5.38 9.52
C ALA A 128 -5.58 5.03 9.95
N GLN A 129 -4.59 5.70 9.35
CA GLN A 129 -3.18 5.60 9.67
C GLN A 129 -2.53 6.99 9.58
N SER A 130 -1.89 7.43 10.66
CA SER A 130 -1.11 8.68 10.67
C SER A 130 0.10 8.53 9.74
N THR A 131 0.36 9.55 8.91
CA THR A 131 1.61 9.64 8.14
C THR A 131 2.82 9.76 9.05
N ASP A 132 2.70 10.52 10.15
CA ASP A 132 3.78 10.71 11.12
C ASP A 132 4.13 9.40 11.81
N ASP A 133 3.12 8.61 12.19
CA ASP A 133 3.37 7.32 12.83
C ASP A 133 4.07 6.36 11.87
N LEU A 134 3.70 6.35 10.58
CA LEU A 134 4.37 5.52 9.59
C LEU A 134 5.85 5.88 9.44
N ILE A 135 6.15 7.17 9.37
CA ILE A 135 7.49 7.68 9.05
C ILE A 135 8.40 7.69 10.27
N ASN A 136 7.90 8.09 11.44
CA ASN A 136 8.75 8.48 12.58
C ASN A 136 8.86 7.41 13.68
N THR A 137 8.12 6.30 13.59
CA THR A 137 8.13 5.26 14.63
C THR A 137 9.06 4.08 14.33
N ILE A 138 9.59 3.97 13.10
CA ILE A 138 10.27 2.79 12.56
C ILE A 138 11.28 2.17 13.56
N GLY A 139 11.03 0.93 13.97
CA GLY A 139 11.89 0.18 14.89
C GLY A 139 11.78 0.57 16.37
N GLY A 140 10.99 1.59 16.71
CA GLY A 140 10.71 2.01 18.08
C GLY A 140 9.54 1.25 18.74
N VAL A 141 9.26 1.56 20.01
CA VAL A 141 8.20 0.91 20.80
C VAL A 141 6.81 1.12 20.21
N ALA A 142 6.59 2.25 19.54
CA ALA A 142 5.32 2.57 18.89
C ALA A 142 5.12 1.86 17.54
N ASP A 143 6.16 1.26 16.94
CA ASP A 143 6.09 0.58 15.65
C ASP A 143 5.59 -0.86 15.78
N VAL A 144 4.29 -0.96 16.06
CA VAL A 144 3.58 -2.23 16.14
C VAL A 144 3.46 -2.90 14.77
N ASN A 145 3.25 -4.22 14.77
CA ASN A 145 3.15 -5.03 13.54
C ASN A 145 2.16 -4.48 12.50
N GLN A 146 1.08 -3.83 12.92
CA GLN A 146 0.10 -3.23 12.01
C GLN A 146 0.69 -2.06 11.22
N ILE A 147 1.43 -1.16 11.88
CA ILE A 147 2.09 -0.01 11.25
C ILE A 147 3.20 -0.49 10.32
N THR A 148 4.04 -1.41 10.79
CA THR A 148 5.07 -2.04 9.96
C THR A 148 4.46 -2.70 8.71
N THR A 149 3.38 -3.46 8.86
CA THR A 149 2.70 -4.12 7.74
C THR A 149 2.19 -3.12 6.71
N ARG A 150 1.52 -2.03 7.15
CA ARG A 150 1.04 -0.97 6.26
C ARG A 150 2.18 -0.29 5.53
N ARG A 151 3.23 0.11 6.25
CA ARG A 151 4.40 0.80 5.71
C ARG A 151 5.07 -0.03 4.60
N LEU A 152 5.36 -1.29 4.89
CA LEU A 152 6.08 -2.14 3.93
C LEU A 152 5.21 -2.51 2.73
N LEU A 153 3.91 -2.74 2.93
CA LEU A 153 3.01 -2.98 1.80
C LEU A 153 2.79 -1.73 0.96
N MET A 154 2.75 -0.55 1.56
CA MET A 154 2.71 0.71 0.84
C MET A 154 3.93 0.90 -0.07
N LEU A 155 5.13 0.65 0.45
CA LEU A 155 6.39 0.81 -0.28
C LEU A 155 6.54 -0.20 -1.41
N LEU A 156 6.18 -1.46 -1.17
CA LEU A 156 6.51 -2.55 -2.08
C LEU A 156 5.41 -2.87 -3.10
N GLU A 157 4.15 -2.53 -2.80
CA GLU A 157 3.01 -2.89 -3.65
C GLU A 157 1.81 -1.94 -3.56
N GLY A 158 1.95 -0.83 -2.83
CA GLY A 158 0.87 0.10 -2.58
C GLY A 158 0.67 1.09 -3.73
N ARG A 159 -0.57 1.56 -3.87
CA ARG A 159 -0.88 2.73 -4.69
C ARG A 159 -1.98 3.57 -4.06
N ALA A 160 -2.03 4.84 -4.42
CA ALA A 160 -3.16 5.70 -4.11
C ALA A 160 -4.35 5.33 -5.01
N LEU A 161 -5.51 5.11 -4.39
CA LEU A 161 -6.80 5.12 -5.08
C LEU A 161 -7.34 6.56 -5.22
N ALA A 162 -7.03 7.41 -4.23
CA ALA A 162 -7.30 8.83 -4.22
C ALA A 162 -6.31 9.56 -3.29
N GLY A 163 -6.13 10.87 -3.49
CA GLY A 163 -5.25 11.69 -2.66
C GLY A 163 -3.76 11.44 -2.89
N ASP A 164 -3.34 11.35 -4.16
CA ASP A 164 -1.94 11.08 -4.54
C ASP A 164 -0.91 12.00 -3.87
N ALA A 165 -1.27 13.26 -3.60
CA ALA A 165 -0.33 14.21 -3.02
C ALA A 165 0.14 13.77 -1.62
N VAL A 166 -0.77 13.24 -0.80
CA VAL A 166 -0.46 12.73 0.54
C VAL A 166 0.30 11.41 0.45
N PHE A 167 -0.11 10.53 -0.48
CA PHE A 167 0.60 9.27 -0.74
C PHE A 167 2.07 9.51 -1.13
N ARG A 168 2.32 10.39 -2.11
CA ARG A 168 3.67 10.72 -2.60
C ARG A 168 4.53 11.34 -1.51
N ARG A 169 4.01 12.35 -0.79
CA ARG A 169 4.75 12.95 0.34
C ARG A 169 5.09 11.92 1.43
N THR A 170 4.18 10.98 1.69
CA THR A 170 4.44 9.90 2.66
C THR A 170 5.53 8.95 2.15
N LEU A 171 5.51 8.58 0.86
CA LEU A 171 6.60 7.80 0.25
C LEU A 171 7.93 8.54 0.33
N ASP A 172 7.97 9.81 -0.06
CA ASP A 172 9.17 10.64 -0.03
C ASP A 172 9.73 10.73 1.40
N GLY A 173 8.85 10.92 2.39
CA GLY A 173 9.22 10.92 3.81
C GLY A 173 9.78 9.58 4.28
N LEU A 174 9.16 8.46 3.89
CA LEU A 174 9.65 7.12 4.19
C LEU A 174 11.03 6.87 3.57
N ILE A 175 11.20 7.19 2.29
CA ILE A 175 12.46 7.02 1.56
C ILE A 175 13.56 7.88 2.20
N ALA A 176 13.26 9.13 2.55
CA ALA A 176 14.18 10.01 3.27
C ALA A 176 14.57 9.43 4.64
N THR A 177 13.62 8.83 5.37
CA THR A 177 13.90 8.16 6.65
C THR A 177 14.77 6.92 6.46
N TYR A 178 14.53 6.10 5.45
CA TYR A 178 15.33 4.89 5.21
C TYR A 178 16.72 5.18 4.62
N VAL A 179 16.85 6.28 3.88
CA VAL A 179 18.11 6.68 3.24
C VAL A 179 18.55 8.00 3.85
N GLN A 180 19.29 7.92 4.96
CA GLN A 180 19.80 9.09 5.68
C GLN A 180 21.01 9.73 4.97
N ASP A 181 21.28 11.02 5.25
CA ASP A 181 22.39 11.76 4.59
C ASP A 181 23.78 11.15 4.85
N HIS A 182 23.94 10.43 5.96
CA HIS A 182 25.19 9.77 6.32
C HIS A 182 25.32 8.35 5.76
N HIS A 183 24.38 7.88 4.90
CA HIS A 183 24.54 6.59 4.24
C HIS A 183 25.75 6.61 3.30
N GLY A 184 26.67 5.65 3.50
CA GLY A 184 27.79 5.44 2.62
C GLY A 184 27.34 5.07 1.21
N ARG A 185 28.13 5.45 0.21
CA ARG A 185 27.86 5.15 -1.21
C ARG A 185 27.73 3.63 -1.44
N ASP A 186 28.69 2.87 -0.92
CA ASP A 186 28.79 1.43 -1.16
C ASP A 186 27.78 0.60 -0.35
N ASP A 187 27.19 1.20 0.69
CA ASP A 187 26.17 0.52 1.49
C ASP A 187 24.83 0.49 0.73
N PRO A 188 24.12 -0.65 0.64
CA PRO A 188 22.73 -0.61 0.24
C PRO A 188 21.90 0.21 1.24
N ALA A 189 20.65 0.52 0.91
CA ALA A 189 19.66 1.12 1.81
C ALA A 189 19.37 0.16 2.99
N THR A 190 20.35 0.05 3.90
CA THR A 190 20.45 -1.04 4.86
C THR A 190 19.35 -0.95 5.91
N PHE A 191 18.91 0.26 6.25
CA PHE A 191 17.76 0.44 7.13
C PHE A 191 16.47 -0.12 6.49
N LEU A 192 16.20 0.18 5.22
CA LEU A 192 15.07 -0.41 4.48
C LEU A 192 15.22 -1.94 4.39
N LEU A 193 16.41 -2.43 4.03
CA LEU A 193 16.70 -3.86 3.95
C LEU A 193 16.36 -4.58 5.27
N ASN A 194 16.81 -4.02 6.39
CA ASN A 194 16.52 -4.55 7.71
C ASN A 194 15.02 -4.54 8.02
N ASP A 195 14.30 -3.49 7.62
CA ASP A 195 12.86 -3.40 7.87
C ASP A 195 12.05 -4.38 7.00
N VAL A 196 12.47 -4.61 5.75
CA VAL A 196 11.93 -5.65 4.85
C VAL A 196 12.14 -7.05 5.44
N ILE A 197 13.34 -7.34 5.94
CA ILE A 197 13.65 -8.64 6.60
C ILE A 197 12.81 -8.80 7.87
N ARG A 198 12.71 -7.75 8.69
CA ARG A 198 11.90 -7.75 9.91
C ARG A 198 10.43 -8.02 9.59
N TYR A 199 9.87 -7.33 8.62
CA TYR A 199 8.50 -7.55 8.14
C TYR A 199 8.28 -9.00 7.69
N TYR A 200 9.17 -9.54 6.86
CA TYR A 200 9.05 -10.92 6.38
C TYR A 200 9.09 -11.94 7.54
N ARG A 201 9.94 -11.72 8.54
CA ARG A 201 9.96 -12.58 9.73
C ARG A 201 8.67 -12.45 10.54
N SER A 202 8.16 -11.23 10.72
CA SER A 202 6.88 -11.00 11.43
C SER A 202 5.72 -11.74 10.78
N ILE A 203 5.59 -11.72 9.44
CA ILE A 203 4.51 -12.45 8.75
C ILE A 203 4.68 -13.97 8.80
N CYS A 204 5.92 -14.48 8.88
CA CYS A 204 6.18 -15.90 9.07
C CYS A 204 5.73 -16.36 10.46
N VAL A 205 6.03 -15.59 11.50
CA VAL A 205 5.58 -15.87 12.86
C VAL A 205 4.05 -15.73 12.98
N ASP A 206 3.46 -14.72 12.36
CA ASP A 206 2.00 -14.55 12.29
C ASP A 206 1.29 -15.71 11.59
N PHE A 207 1.91 -16.27 10.54
CA PHE A 207 1.42 -17.49 9.90
C PHE A 207 1.35 -18.63 10.91
N GLU A 208 2.45 -18.96 11.59
CA GLU A 208 2.48 -20.04 12.60
C GLU A 208 1.45 -19.81 13.71
N MET A 209 1.31 -18.58 14.19
CA MET A 209 0.30 -18.20 15.18
C MET A 209 -1.13 -18.45 14.70
N LYS A 210 -1.43 -18.17 13.42
CA LYS A 210 -2.76 -18.33 12.82
C LYS A 210 -3.04 -19.75 12.34
N THR A 211 -2.03 -20.61 12.28
CA THR A 211 -2.17 -22.00 11.82
C THR A 211 -1.90 -23.04 12.89
N ARG A 212 -1.53 -22.65 14.10
CA ARG A 212 -1.39 -23.60 15.22
C ARG A 212 -2.75 -24.06 15.75
N GLY A 213 -2.85 -25.33 16.12
CA GLY A 213 -4.00 -25.91 16.83
C GLY A 213 -5.01 -26.64 15.93
N VAL A 214 -6.02 -27.22 16.57
CA VAL A 214 -7.02 -28.13 15.94
C VAL A 214 -7.97 -27.38 15.00
N GLU A 215 -8.01 -26.04 15.06
CA GLU A 215 -8.83 -25.17 14.22
C GLU A 215 -8.02 -24.42 13.15
N ALA A 216 -6.99 -25.05 12.57
CA ALA A 216 -6.17 -24.50 11.47
C ALA A 216 -6.94 -24.32 10.14
N LYS A 217 -8.14 -23.73 10.18
CA LYS A 217 -8.94 -23.41 9.00
C LYS A 217 -8.15 -22.42 8.12
N GLY A 218 -8.02 -22.78 6.85
CA GLY A 218 -7.35 -21.93 5.86
C GLY A 218 -5.83 -22.02 5.85
N TRP A 219 -5.20 -23.02 6.49
CA TRP A 219 -3.75 -23.26 6.36
C TRP A 219 -3.28 -23.24 4.91
N GLY A 220 -3.95 -23.99 4.02
CA GLY A 220 -3.56 -24.10 2.61
C GLY A 220 -3.50 -22.76 1.89
N LEU A 221 -4.57 -21.96 2.00
CA LEU A 221 -4.61 -20.62 1.39
C LEU A 221 -3.56 -19.68 2.00
N ARG A 222 -3.37 -19.72 3.33
CA ARG A 222 -2.36 -18.91 4.03
C ARG A 222 -0.94 -19.30 3.60
N ASN A 223 -0.68 -20.59 3.43
CA ASN A 223 0.61 -21.12 3.01
C ASN A 223 0.92 -20.72 1.56
N VAL A 224 -0.07 -20.82 0.65
CA VAL A 224 0.06 -20.33 -0.73
C VAL A 224 0.37 -18.82 -0.73
N LYS A 225 -0.36 -18.00 0.05
CA LYS A 225 -0.06 -16.56 0.16
C LYS A 225 1.35 -16.30 0.70
N LEU A 226 1.83 -17.10 1.65
CA LEU A 226 3.16 -16.97 2.24
C LEU A 226 4.27 -17.34 1.25
N VAL A 227 4.16 -18.49 0.60
CA VAL A 227 5.22 -19.04 -0.27
C VAL A 227 5.31 -18.32 -1.61
N PHE A 228 4.19 -17.82 -2.13
CA PHE A 228 4.16 -17.08 -3.39
C PHE A 228 4.24 -15.56 -3.14
N SER A 229 3.10 -14.89 -2.95
CA SER A 229 3.05 -13.42 -2.95
C SER A 229 3.97 -12.78 -1.91
N ARG A 230 3.94 -13.23 -0.65
CA ARG A 230 4.73 -12.59 0.42
C ARG A 230 6.23 -12.84 0.31
N LYS A 231 6.64 -14.03 -0.14
CA LYS A 231 8.05 -14.35 -0.39
C LYS A 231 8.58 -13.56 -1.59
N LEU A 232 7.77 -13.44 -2.66
CA LEU A 232 8.14 -12.64 -3.83
C LEU A 232 8.28 -11.16 -3.44
N LEU A 233 7.37 -10.63 -2.63
CA LEU A 233 7.46 -9.28 -2.09
C LEU A 233 8.73 -9.06 -1.26
N TYR A 234 9.06 -10.03 -0.38
CA TYR A 234 10.30 -10.01 0.40
C TYR A 234 11.55 -9.99 -0.48
N VAL A 235 11.65 -10.91 -1.44
CA VAL A 235 12.80 -10.97 -2.37
C VAL A 235 12.90 -9.68 -3.18
N SER A 236 11.77 -9.15 -3.67
CA SER A 236 11.74 -7.91 -4.43
C SER A 236 12.21 -6.72 -3.59
N GLY A 237 11.81 -6.63 -2.33
CA GLY A 237 12.29 -5.58 -1.41
C GLY A 237 13.78 -5.72 -1.09
N VAL A 238 14.29 -6.94 -0.94
CA VAL A 238 15.73 -7.19 -0.76
C VAL A 238 16.52 -6.75 -1.99
N VAL A 239 16.05 -7.11 -3.19
CA VAL A 239 16.68 -6.72 -4.47
C VAL A 239 16.66 -5.20 -4.63
N ALA A 240 15.50 -4.56 -4.42
CA ALA A 240 15.38 -3.11 -4.53
C ALA A 240 16.34 -2.37 -3.57
N ALA A 241 16.48 -2.84 -2.33
CA ALA A 241 17.45 -2.27 -1.40
C ALA A 241 18.90 -2.55 -1.83
N ALA A 242 19.20 -3.74 -2.35
CA ALA A 242 20.54 -4.10 -2.82
C ALA A 242 20.97 -3.30 -4.06
N GLU A 243 20.06 -3.01 -4.98
CA GLU A 243 20.30 -2.22 -6.19
C GLU A 243 20.72 -0.77 -5.89
N THR A 244 20.47 -0.29 -4.67
CA THR A 244 20.95 1.03 -4.24
C THR A 244 22.45 1.07 -3.93
N ALA A 245 23.12 -0.07 -3.79
CA ALA A 245 24.55 -0.11 -3.50
C ALA A 245 25.36 0.56 -4.63
N GLY A 246 26.29 1.44 -4.26
CA GLY A 246 27.13 2.20 -5.20
C GLY A 246 26.52 3.50 -5.73
N LEU A 247 25.25 3.78 -5.43
CA LEU A 247 24.57 5.04 -5.78
C LEU A 247 24.90 6.16 -4.77
N ALA A 248 24.85 7.43 -5.21
CA ALA A 248 24.85 8.56 -4.29
C ALA A 248 23.53 8.64 -3.50
N VAL A 249 23.53 9.28 -2.32
CA VAL A 249 22.34 9.39 -1.46
C VAL A 249 21.13 9.95 -2.20
N GLU A 250 21.33 10.96 -3.03
CA GLU A 250 20.28 11.60 -3.82
C GLU A 250 19.72 10.67 -4.90
N GLU A 251 20.54 9.77 -5.43
CA GLU A 251 20.12 8.76 -6.41
C GLU A 251 19.37 7.61 -5.73
N LYS A 252 19.77 7.20 -4.52
CA LYS A 252 19.06 6.20 -3.71
C LYS A 252 17.64 6.65 -3.31
N ARG A 253 17.38 7.96 -3.29
CA ARG A 253 16.10 8.55 -2.92
C ARG A 253 15.12 8.73 -4.08
N ARG A 254 15.53 8.38 -5.31
CA ARG A 254 14.70 8.48 -6.53
C ARG A 254 14.13 7.12 -6.91
#